data_AF-A0A7S2YPR6-F1
#
_entry.id   AF-A0A7S2YPR6-F1
#
_cell.length_a   1.000
_cell.length_b   1.000
_cell.length_c   1.000
_cell.angle_alpha   90.00
_cell.angle_beta   90.00
_cell.angle_gamma   90.00
#
_symmetry.space_group_name_H-M   'P 1'
#
loop_
_entity.id
_entity.type
_entity.pdbx_description
1 polymer ?
#
loop_
_entity_poly.entity_id
_entity_poly.type
_entity_poly.pdbx_seq_one_letter_code
_entity_poly.pdbx_strand_id
1 'polypeptide(L)'
;QVQRWLKSLPVVGCTPRYQKPRTTFEQDKRDLYAAAELLYETEWRQYSFTMALPWMIAMGSIYGAVVYASELWHLALAGMGLGLAWQQAALVGHDLGHSSVWPRQTSEYLGLLWGNLLFGISASWWKLSHNLHHAVTNEYDRDPDISLFPFVALAKESFLATKYQNFPPAMKKFVKAAVSLQNVTFVPLLMFFARFYMAFQTYYLCFTGLHKKV
;
A
#
# COMPACT_ATOMS: atom_id res chain seq x y z
N GLN A 1 0.57 18.17 -24.32
CA GLN A 1 -0.77 18.20 -23.67
C GLN A 1 -0.68 17.98 -22.15
N VAL A 2 0.07 16.98 -21.65
CA VAL A 2 0.30 16.72 -20.20
C VAL A 2 0.93 17.91 -19.44
N GLN A 3 1.89 18.62 -20.05
CA GLN A 3 2.51 19.80 -19.42
C GLN A 3 1.55 20.96 -19.13
N ARG A 4 0.40 21.02 -19.81
CA ARG A 4 -0.61 22.06 -19.58
C ARG A 4 -1.38 21.80 -18.28
N TRP A 5 -1.59 20.52 -17.94
CA TRP A 5 -2.27 20.06 -16.72
C TRP A 5 -1.36 20.10 -15.48
N LEU A 6 -0.06 19.87 -15.64
CA LEU A 6 0.90 19.97 -14.54
C LEU A 6 1.05 21.41 -14.01
N LYS A 7 0.80 22.42 -14.83
CA LYS A 7 0.83 23.85 -14.42
C LYS A 7 -0.41 24.30 -13.64
N SER A 8 -1.53 23.61 -13.80
CA SER A 8 -2.80 23.97 -13.14
C SER A 8 -2.96 23.32 -11.76
N LEU A 9 -2.14 22.32 -11.44
CA LEU A 9 -2.02 21.84 -10.08
C LEU A 9 -1.20 22.88 -9.30
N PRO A 10 -1.65 23.33 -8.12
CA PRO A 10 -0.76 23.98 -7.16
C PRO A 10 0.17 22.89 -6.63
N VAL A 11 1.07 22.41 -7.47
CA VAL A 11 2.32 21.85 -6.99
C VAL A 11 2.92 23.02 -6.26
N VAL A 12 2.94 22.95 -4.92
CA VAL A 12 3.74 23.84 -4.09
C VAL A 12 5.08 23.89 -4.80
N GLY A 13 5.36 25.00 -5.48
CA GLY A 13 6.61 25.14 -6.22
C GLY A 13 7.70 24.79 -5.22
N CYS A 14 8.71 24.01 -5.63
CA CYS A 14 9.85 23.75 -4.76
C CYS A 14 10.27 25.10 -4.18
N THR A 15 9.92 25.34 -2.92
CA THR A 15 10.45 26.45 -2.15
C THR A 15 11.97 26.30 -2.25
N PRO A 16 12.74 27.40 -2.18
CA PRO A 16 14.20 27.30 -2.11
C PRO A 16 14.50 26.18 -1.14
N ARG A 17 15.09 25.08 -1.65
CA ARG A 17 15.19 23.80 -0.93
C ARG A 17 15.71 24.15 0.45
N TYR A 18 14.87 24.08 1.48
CA TYR A 18 15.30 24.35 2.84
C TYR A 18 16.37 23.31 3.11
N GLN A 19 17.63 23.73 3.00
CA GLN A 19 18.78 22.88 3.23
C GLN A 19 18.99 22.91 4.73
N LYS A 20 18.27 22.04 5.43
CA LYS A 20 18.65 21.67 6.79
C LYS A 20 20.12 21.22 6.74
N PRO A 21 20.97 21.64 7.69
CA PRO A 21 22.31 21.08 7.83
C PRO A 21 22.22 19.55 7.80
N ARG A 22 23.15 18.87 7.11
CA ARG A 22 23.17 17.40 7.12
C ARG A 22 23.34 16.91 8.54
N THR A 23 22.27 16.41 9.14
CA THR A 23 22.32 15.66 10.39
C THR A 23 22.32 14.16 10.08
N THR A 24 22.38 13.32 11.11
CA THR A 24 22.16 11.88 10.93
C THR A 24 20.69 11.62 10.63
N PHE A 25 20.38 10.58 9.84
CA PHE A 25 19.00 10.17 9.56
C PHE A 25 18.17 9.99 10.85
N GLU A 26 18.80 9.43 11.90
CA GLU A 26 18.15 9.24 13.20
C GLU A 26 17.81 10.56 13.90
N GLN A 27 18.62 11.60 13.72
CA GLN A 27 18.34 12.94 14.25
C GLN A 27 17.21 13.61 13.49
N ASP A 28 17.25 13.60 12.16
CA ASP A 28 16.16 14.15 11.34
C ASP A 28 14.83 13.45 11.64
N LYS A 29 14.85 12.13 11.83
CA LYS A 29 13.68 11.35 12.24
C LYS A 29 13.17 11.76 13.62
N ARG A 30 14.04 11.91 14.62
CA ARG A 30 13.65 12.37 15.97
C ARG A 30 13.03 13.76 15.95
N ASP A 31 13.67 14.70 15.25
CA ASP A 31 13.18 16.08 15.13
C ASP A 31 11.82 16.13 14.44
N LEU A 32 11.63 15.31 13.40
CA LEU A 32 10.36 15.18 12.69
C LEU A 32 9.26 14.65 13.63
N TYR A 33 9.52 13.60 14.40
CA TYR A 33 8.53 13.07 15.35
C TYR A 33 8.18 14.08 16.44
N ALA A 34 9.18 14.75 17.01
CA ALA A 34 8.96 15.78 18.02
C ALA A 34 8.12 16.96 17.50
N ALA A 35 8.32 17.36 16.24
CA ALA A 35 7.51 18.39 15.60
C ALA A 35 6.10 17.88 15.25
N ALA A 36 5.97 16.65 14.74
CA ALA A 36 4.69 16.07 14.33
C ALA A 36 3.75 15.83 15.52
N GLU A 37 4.28 15.46 16.68
CA GLU A 37 3.52 15.24 17.92
C GLU A 37 2.78 16.50 18.39
N LEU A 38 3.26 17.69 17.99
CA LEU A 38 2.65 18.98 18.31
C LEU A 38 1.60 19.45 17.27
N LEU A 39 1.50 18.78 16.13
CA LEU A 39 0.74 19.27 14.97
C LEU A 39 -0.54 18.49 14.70
N TYR A 40 -0.75 17.35 15.35
CA TYR A 40 -1.90 16.48 15.06
C TYR A 40 -2.47 15.86 16.33
N GLU A 41 -3.75 16.13 16.58
CA GLU A 41 -4.56 15.42 17.56
C GLU A 41 -5.63 14.60 16.84
N THR A 42 -5.81 13.35 17.26
CA THR A 42 -6.82 12.46 16.68
C THR A 42 -8.21 12.88 17.15
N GLU A 43 -9.12 13.14 16.21
CA GLU A 43 -10.55 13.31 16.53
C GLU A 43 -11.19 11.94 16.77
N TRP A 44 -11.37 11.59 18.03
CA TRP A 44 -11.75 10.23 18.44
C TRP A 44 -13.14 9.81 17.99
N ARG A 45 -14.09 10.74 17.81
CA ARG A 45 -15.45 10.37 17.38
C ARG A 45 -15.45 9.88 15.94
N GLN A 46 -14.80 10.64 15.06
CA GLN A 46 -14.61 10.32 13.66
C GLN A 46 -13.80 9.03 13.53
N TYR A 47 -12.70 8.90 14.27
CA TYR A 47 -11.86 7.70 14.16
C TYR A 47 -12.58 6.44 14.69
N SER A 48 -13.34 6.55 15.78
CA SER A 48 -14.16 5.43 16.27
C SER A 48 -15.20 4.99 15.24
N PHE A 49 -15.80 5.95 14.53
CA PHE A 49 -16.70 5.64 13.41
C PHE A 49 -15.95 4.93 12.27
N THR A 50 -14.77 5.42 11.88
CA THR A 50 -13.92 4.78 10.85
C THR A 50 -13.58 3.34 11.21
N MET A 51 -13.28 3.05 12.48
CA MET A 51 -13.04 1.67 12.93
C MET A 51 -14.30 0.81 12.98
N ALA A 52 -15.45 1.38 13.37
CA ALA A 52 -16.70 0.63 13.46
C ALA A 52 -17.28 0.30 12.07
N LEU A 53 -17.08 1.18 11.10
CA LEU A 53 -17.63 1.07 9.73
C LEU A 53 -17.34 -0.27 9.02
N PRO A 54 -16.08 -0.76 8.92
CA PRO A 54 -15.81 -2.05 8.28
C PRO A 54 -16.51 -3.21 8.98
N TRP A 55 -16.62 -3.20 10.31
CA TRP A 55 -17.37 -4.22 11.06
C TRP A 55 -18.86 -4.19 10.74
N MET A 56 -19.47 -3.01 10.72
CA MET A 56 -20.89 -2.86 10.39
C MET A 56 -21.18 -3.36 8.97
N ILE A 57 -20.35 -3.00 7.99
CA ILE A 57 -20.49 -3.45 6.60
C ILE A 57 -20.30 -4.97 6.52
N ALA A 58 -19.29 -5.53 7.18
CA ALA A 58 -19.03 -6.96 7.15
C ALA A 58 -20.18 -7.76 7.78
N MET A 59 -20.64 -7.38 8.97
CA MET A 59 -21.73 -8.07 9.65
C MET A 59 -23.04 -7.95 8.88
N GLY A 60 -23.36 -6.77 8.33
CA GLY A 60 -24.54 -6.58 7.48
C GLY A 60 -24.47 -7.43 6.20
N SER A 61 -23.29 -7.54 5.60
CA SER A 61 -23.06 -8.38 4.41
C SER A 61 -23.21 -9.87 4.71
N ILE A 62 -22.63 -10.35 5.82
CA ILE A 62 -22.75 -11.75 6.26
C ILE A 62 -24.20 -12.08 6.60
N TYR A 63 -24.88 -11.22 7.37
CA TYR A 63 -26.30 -11.40 7.68
C TYR A 63 -27.15 -11.46 6.40
N GLY A 64 -26.94 -10.52 5.48
CA GLY A 64 -27.63 -10.50 4.20
C GLY A 64 -27.39 -11.76 3.36
N ALA A 65 -26.14 -12.25 3.32
CA ALA A 65 -25.80 -13.48 2.63
C ALA A 65 -26.51 -14.70 3.22
N VAL A 66 -26.62 -14.79 4.55
CA VAL A 66 -27.26 -15.92 5.24
C VAL A 66 -28.77 -15.90 5.08
N VAL A 67 -29.40 -14.73 5.22
CA VAL A 67 -30.87 -14.60 5.18
C VAL A 67 -31.42 -14.64 3.75
N TYR A 68 -30.70 -14.07 2.79
CA TYR A 68 -31.18 -13.91 1.41
C TYR A 68 -30.41 -14.80 0.40
N ALA A 69 -29.85 -15.92 0.87
CA ALA A 69 -28.98 -16.82 0.10
C ALA A 69 -29.64 -17.43 -1.17
N SER A 70 -30.96 -17.35 -1.30
CA SER A 70 -31.72 -18.02 -2.36
C SER A 70 -31.49 -17.44 -3.75
N GLU A 71 -31.06 -16.18 -3.86
CA GLU A 71 -30.81 -15.54 -5.16
C GLU A 71 -29.37 -15.06 -5.29
N LEU A 72 -28.78 -15.31 -6.46
CA LEU A 72 -27.37 -15.03 -6.74
C LEU A 72 -27.03 -13.54 -6.56
N TRP A 73 -27.94 -12.63 -6.88
CA TRP A 73 -27.66 -11.19 -6.78
C TRP A 73 -27.54 -10.72 -5.32
N HIS A 74 -28.27 -11.32 -4.37
CA HIS A 74 -28.09 -11.03 -2.94
C HIS A 74 -26.71 -11.46 -2.47
N LEU A 75 -26.25 -12.65 -2.89
CA LEU A 75 -24.90 -13.13 -2.59
C LEU A 75 -23.82 -12.25 -3.24
N ALA A 76 -24.06 -11.76 -4.46
CA ALA A 76 -23.15 -10.84 -5.15
C ALA A 76 -23.03 -9.50 -4.40
N LEU A 77 -24.15 -8.92 -3.96
CA LEU A 77 -24.15 -7.69 -3.16
C LEU A 77 -23.46 -7.87 -1.80
N ALA A 78 -23.71 -9.00 -1.12
CA ALA A 78 -23.02 -9.33 0.12
C ALA A 78 -21.50 -9.48 -0.11
N GLY A 79 -21.10 -10.11 -1.21
CA GLY A 79 -19.69 -10.21 -1.61
C GLY A 79 -19.06 -8.84 -1.87
N MET A 80 -19.77 -7.94 -2.56
CA MET A 80 -19.32 -6.55 -2.75
C MET A 80 -19.18 -5.81 -1.43
N GLY A 81 -20.14 -5.95 -0.52
CA GLY A 81 -20.08 -5.36 0.82
C GLY A 81 -18.90 -5.87 1.63
N LEU A 82 -18.63 -7.18 1.62
CA LEU A 82 -17.43 -7.73 2.24
C LEU A 82 -16.13 -7.18 1.62
N GLY A 83 -16.09 -7.02 0.29
CA GLY A 83 -14.98 -6.36 -0.40
C GLY A 83 -14.73 -4.94 0.09
N LEU A 84 -15.79 -4.14 0.25
CA LEU A 84 -15.71 -2.79 0.82
C LEU A 84 -15.26 -2.81 2.28
N ALA A 85 -15.77 -3.74 3.08
CA ALA A 85 -15.35 -3.89 4.48
C ALA A 85 -13.85 -4.19 4.59
N TRP A 86 -13.32 -5.10 3.75
CA TRP A 86 -11.89 -5.39 3.71
C TRP A 86 -11.04 -4.19 3.26
N GLN A 87 -11.52 -3.43 2.26
CA GLN A 87 -10.83 -2.23 1.82
C GLN A 87 -10.75 -1.20 2.95
N GLN A 88 -11.85 -0.97 3.67
CA GLN A 88 -11.87 -0.05 4.83
C GLN A 88 -10.97 -0.56 5.97
N ALA A 89 -11.00 -1.87 6.24
CA ALA A 89 -10.11 -2.49 7.23
C ALA A 89 -8.62 -2.32 6.87
N ALA A 90 -8.27 -2.38 5.59
CA ALA A 90 -6.91 -2.14 5.11
C ALA A 90 -6.45 -0.69 5.36
N LEU A 91 -7.35 0.29 5.17
CA LEU A 91 -7.05 1.70 5.45
C LEU A 91 -6.85 1.95 6.95
N VAL A 92 -7.69 1.35 7.81
CA VAL A 92 -7.48 1.39 9.27
C VAL A 92 -6.15 0.74 9.64
N GLY A 93 -5.84 -0.42 9.05
CA GLY A 93 -4.56 -1.11 9.24
C GLY A 93 -3.35 -0.28 8.79
N HIS A 94 -3.47 0.49 7.71
CA HIS A 94 -2.46 1.43 7.23
C HIS A 94 -2.17 2.52 8.27
N ASP A 95 -3.21 3.17 8.81
CA ASP A 95 -3.04 4.24 9.80
C ASP A 95 -2.40 3.73 11.10
N LEU A 96 -2.84 2.55 11.55
CA LEU A 96 -2.21 1.83 12.67
C LEU A 96 -0.77 1.44 12.36
N GLY A 97 -0.48 1.12 11.10
CA GLY A 97 0.86 0.83 10.61
C GLY A 97 1.84 1.98 10.82
N HIS A 98 1.37 3.21 10.61
CA HIS A 98 2.13 4.44 10.86
C HIS A 98 2.24 4.83 12.33
N SER A 99 1.46 4.19 13.21
CA SER A 99 1.32 4.59 14.63
C SER A 99 0.93 6.07 14.79
N SER A 100 0.16 6.61 13.83
CA SER A 100 -0.27 8.01 13.83
C SER A 100 -1.48 8.29 14.73
N VAL A 101 -2.21 7.24 15.12
CA VAL A 101 -3.49 7.33 15.84
C VAL A 101 -3.36 6.88 17.30
N TRP A 102 -2.64 5.78 17.54
CA TRP A 102 -2.36 5.28 18.89
C TRP A 102 -0.86 5.20 19.16
N PRO A 103 -0.47 5.18 20.45
CA PRO A 103 0.88 4.82 20.85
C PRO A 103 1.34 3.53 20.17
N ARG A 104 2.65 3.47 19.87
CA ARG A 104 3.28 2.40 19.09
C ARG A 104 2.85 0.99 19.51
N GLN A 105 2.85 0.71 20.81
CA GLN A 105 2.52 -0.63 21.32
C GLN A 105 1.07 -1.03 21.01
N THR A 106 0.11 -0.13 21.23
CA THR A 106 -1.31 -0.37 20.90
C THR A 106 -1.50 -0.51 19.40
N SER A 107 -0.84 0.36 18.61
CA SER A 107 -0.84 0.32 17.15
C SER A 107 -0.28 -1.00 16.59
N GLU A 108 0.70 -1.61 17.26
CA GLU A 108 1.22 -2.93 16.90
C GLU A 108 0.20 -4.05 17.12
N TYR A 109 -0.47 -4.10 18.28
CA TYR A 109 -1.50 -5.10 18.55
C TYR A 109 -2.71 -4.95 17.63
N LEU A 110 -3.19 -3.72 17.45
CA LEU A 110 -4.27 -3.44 16.51
C LEU A 110 -3.85 -3.74 15.06
N GLY A 111 -2.58 -3.50 14.70
CA GLY A 111 -2.04 -3.88 13.40
C GLY A 111 -2.10 -5.39 13.14
N LEU A 112 -1.92 -6.23 14.16
CA LEU A 112 -2.11 -7.69 14.01
C LEU A 112 -3.58 -8.04 13.74
N LEU A 113 -4.53 -7.37 14.40
CA LEU A 113 -5.96 -7.59 14.15
C LEU A 113 -6.36 -7.10 12.75
N TRP A 114 -6.09 -5.84 12.43
CA TRP A 114 -6.56 -5.19 11.21
C TRP A 114 -5.77 -5.59 9.97
N GLY A 115 -4.43 -5.67 10.09
CA GLY A 115 -3.54 -6.07 9.00
C GLY A 115 -3.52 -7.59 8.80
N ASN A 116 -3.21 -8.35 9.85
CA ASN A 116 -2.99 -9.79 9.70
C ASN A 116 -4.30 -10.57 9.66
N LEU A 117 -5.16 -10.45 10.68
CA LEU A 117 -6.37 -11.28 10.76
C LEU A 117 -7.42 -10.85 9.73
N LEU A 118 -7.75 -9.56 9.72
CA LEU A 118 -8.82 -9.06 8.85
C LEU A 118 -8.34 -8.88 7.42
N PHE A 119 -7.25 -8.14 7.21
CA PHE A 119 -6.77 -7.89 5.85
C PHE A 119 -5.85 -8.99 5.31
N GLY A 120 -5.38 -9.97 6.08
CA GLY A 120 -4.65 -11.12 5.56
C GLY A 120 -3.24 -10.84 5.05
N ILE A 121 -2.59 -9.76 5.51
CA ILE A 121 -1.18 -9.45 5.19
C ILE A 121 -0.38 -9.23 6.47
N SER A 122 0.92 -9.50 6.47
CA SER A 122 1.76 -9.22 7.63
C SER A 122 1.92 -7.71 7.84
N ALA A 123 1.44 -7.20 8.98
CA ALA A 123 1.65 -5.83 9.41
C ALA A 123 3.15 -5.48 9.50
N SER A 124 4.01 -6.44 9.88
CA SER A 124 5.47 -6.23 9.90
C SER A 124 6.06 -6.09 8.50
N TRP A 125 5.61 -6.92 7.55
CA TRP A 125 6.03 -6.80 6.14
C TRP A 125 5.60 -5.46 5.58
N TRP A 126 4.34 -5.10 5.79
CA TRP A 126 3.79 -3.85 5.32
C TRP A 126 4.56 -2.66 5.90
N LYS A 127 4.82 -2.64 7.23
CA LYS A 127 5.62 -1.57 7.86
C LYS A 127 7.02 -1.48 7.27
N LEU A 128 7.70 -2.62 7.06
CA LEU A 128 9.05 -2.63 6.48
C LEU A 128 9.06 -2.09 5.04
N SER A 129 8.23 -2.64 4.16
CA SER A 129 8.21 -2.24 2.74
C SER A 129 7.75 -0.79 2.58
N HIS A 130 6.74 -0.39 3.35
CA HIS A 130 6.15 0.94 3.26
C HIS A 130 7.06 2.02 3.87
N ASN A 131 7.79 1.73 4.95
CA ASN A 131 8.81 2.65 5.46
C ASN A 131 9.94 2.86 4.44
N LEU A 132 10.34 1.80 3.73
CA LEU A 132 11.32 1.93 2.65
C LEU A 132 10.74 2.76 1.50
N HIS A 133 9.48 2.52 1.11
CA HIS A 133 8.79 3.35 0.12
C HIS A 133 8.77 4.83 0.50
N HIS A 134 8.48 5.20 1.76
CA HIS A 134 8.53 6.60 2.20
C HIS A 134 9.94 7.19 2.23
N ALA A 135 10.97 6.37 2.43
CA ALA A 135 12.36 6.82 2.41
C ALA A 135 12.88 7.14 1.00
N VAL A 136 12.39 6.42 -0.01
CA VAL A 136 12.84 6.51 -1.41
C VAL A 136 11.67 6.54 -2.41
N THR A 137 10.62 7.30 -2.10
CA THR A 137 9.34 7.27 -2.82
C THR A 137 9.48 7.50 -4.32
N ASN A 138 8.95 6.56 -5.11
CA ASN A 138 8.99 6.58 -6.57
C ASN A 138 10.41 6.65 -7.16
N GLU A 139 11.44 6.36 -6.38
CA GLU A 139 12.79 6.26 -6.90
C GLU A 139 13.00 4.91 -7.57
N TYR A 140 13.26 4.96 -8.87
CA TYR A 140 13.49 3.78 -9.68
C TYR A 140 14.64 2.91 -9.11
N ASP A 141 14.43 1.60 -9.04
CA ASP A 141 15.35 0.57 -8.51
C ASP A 141 15.62 0.60 -7.00
N ARG A 142 15.06 1.59 -6.27
CA ARG A 142 15.20 1.70 -4.81
C ARG A 142 13.89 1.48 -4.07
N ASP A 143 12.78 1.90 -4.67
CA ASP A 143 11.45 1.73 -4.12
C ASP A 143 10.88 0.34 -4.45
N PRO A 144 10.64 -0.53 -3.43
CA PRO A 144 10.11 -1.86 -3.66
C PRO A 144 8.68 -1.85 -4.20
N ASP A 145 7.89 -0.81 -3.95
CA ASP A 145 6.46 -0.77 -4.30
C ASP A 145 6.25 -0.55 -5.80
N ILE A 146 7.21 0.08 -6.48
CA ILE A 146 7.19 0.26 -7.94
C ILE A 146 8.05 -0.77 -8.70
N SER A 147 8.67 -1.71 -7.98
CA SER A 147 9.59 -2.71 -8.53
C SER A 147 8.85 -3.93 -9.11
N LEU A 148 7.85 -3.69 -9.95
CA LEU A 148 6.96 -4.72 -10.53
C LEU A 148 7.40 -5.24 -11.91
N PHE A 149 8.54 -4.74 -12.41
CA PHE A 149 9.07 -5.12 -13.72
C PHE A 149 9.65 -6.56 -13.68
N PRO A 150 9.32 -7.44 -14.65
CA PRO A 150 8.84 -7.13 -15.99
C PRO A 150 7.32 -7.21 -16.23
N PHE A 151 6.53 -7.46 -15.20
CA PHE A 151 5.08 -7.64 -15.35
C PHE A 151 4.33 -6.31 -15.50
N VAL A 152 4.78 -5.28 -14.79
CA VAL A 152 4.26 -3.92 -14.89
C VAL A 152 5.42 -2.95 -15.03
N ALA A 153 5.40 -2.13 -16.07
CA ALA A 153 6.33 -1.02 -16.27
C ALA A 153 5.70 0.29 -15.78
N LEU A 154 6.18 0.79 -14.64
CA LEU A 154 5.72 2.05 -14.03
C LEU A 154 6.62 3.25 -14.39
N ALA A 155 7.85 2.97 -14.82
CA ALA A 155 8.86 3.96 -15.18
C ALA A 155 9.51 3.60 -16.52
N LYS A 156 9.93 4.60 -17.29
CA LYS A 156 10.63 4.39 -18.58
C LYS A 156 12.00 3.74 -18.36
N GLU A 157 12.60 4.07 -17.23
CA GLU A 157 13.84 3.56 -16.68
C GLU A 157 13.84 2.03 -16.60
N SER A 158 12.67 1.39 -16.48
CA SER A 158 12.49 -0.08 -16.53
C SER A 158 13.09 -0.72 -17.78
N PHE A 159 13.00 -0.02 -18.91
CA PHE A 159 13.56 -0.49 -20.19
C PHE A 159 15.02 -0.07 -20.41
N LEU A 160 15.53 0.84 -19.58
CA LEU A 160 16.92 1.28 -19.61
C LEU A 160 17.79 0.45 -18.65
N ALA A 161 17.18 -0.16 -17.64
CA ALA A 161 17.89 -0.95 -16.65
C ALA A 161 18.62 -2.16 -17.24
N THR A 162 19.81 -2.43 -16.70
CA THR A 162 20.67 -3.56 -17.05
C THR A 162 19.93 -4.89 -17.01
N LYS A 163 19.00 -5.05 -16.06
CA LYS A 163 18.13 -6.24 -15.94
C LYS A 163 17.36 -6.50 -17.24
N TYR A 164 16.73 -5.49 -17.83
CA TYR A 164 16.03 -5.63 -19.11
C TYR A 164 16.99 -5.82 -20.28
N GLN A 165 18.13 -5.11 -20.26
CA GLN A 165 19.14 -5.23 -21.33
C GLN A 165 19.72 -6.64 -21.44
N ASN A 166 19.77 -7.39 -20.33
CA ASN A 166 20.25 -8.76 -20.29
C ASN A 166 19.19 -9.82 -20.64
N PHE A 167 17.94 -9.44 -20.87
CA PHE A 167 16.91 -10.40 -21.28
C PHE A 167 17.19 -10.98 -22.68
N PRO A 168 16.95 -12.30 -22.89
CA PRO A 168 17.00 -12.89 -24.22
C PRO A 168 16.06 -12.17 -25.21
N PRO A 169 16.34 -12.19 -26.53
CA PRO A 169 15.52 -11.50 -27.52
C PRO A 169 14.02 -11.86 -27.45
N ALA A 170 13.71 -13.14 -27.23
CA ALA A 170 12.33 -13.62 -27.08
C ALA A 170 11.62 -12.98 -25.88
N MET A 171 12.31 -12.88 -24.73
CA MET A 171 11.78 -12.25 -23.52
C MET A 171 11.59 -10.75 -23.70
N LYS A 172 12.54 -10.04 -24.34
CA LYS A 172 12.37 -8.62 -24.68
C LYS A 172 11.13 -8.38 -25.57
N LYS A 173 10.90 -9.24 -26.55
CA LYS A 173 9.71 -9.19 -27.41
C LYS A 173 8.43 -9.42 -26.60
N PHE A 174 8.42 -10.42 -25.72
CA PHE A 174 7.30 -10.70 -24.83
C PHE A 174 6.98 -9.51 -23.91
N VAL A 175 7.97 -8.97 -23.20
CA VAL A 175 7.78 -7.83 -22.28
C VAL A 175 7.27 -6.60 -23.01
N LYS A 176 7.81 -6.28 -24.19
CA LYS A 176 7.29 -5.18 -25.02
C LYS A 176 5.82 -5.39 -25.40
N ALA A 177 5.43 -6.60 -25.80
CA ALA A 177 4.04 -6.92 -26.12
C ALA A 177 3.14 -6.81 -24.87
N ALA A 178 3.55 -7.37 -23.74
CA ALA A 178 2.82 -7.28 -22.48
C ALA A 178 2.61 -5.82 -22.03
N VAL A 179 3.67 -5.00 -22.07
CA VAL A 179 3.59 -3.58 -21.67
C VAL A 179 2.75 -2.78 -22.66
N SER A 180 2.75 -3.13 -23.96
CA SER A 180 1.87 -2.46 -24.93
C SER A 180 0.38 -2.66 -24.66
N LEU A 181 0.03 -3.73 -23.93
CA LEU A 181 -1.33 -4.04 -23.48
C LEU A 181 -1.60 -3.59 -22.03
N GLN A 182 -0.60 -3.02 -21.34
CA GLN A 182 -0.71 -2.70 -19.91
C GLN A 182 -1.85 -1.72 -19.60
N ASN A 183 -2.19 -0.83 -20.52
CA ASN A 183 -3.31 0.11 -20.36
C ASN A 183 -4.65 -0.60 -20.11
N VAL A 184 -4.85 -1.83 -20.61
CA VAL A 184 -6.05 -2.64 -20.36
C VAL A 184 -5.81 -3.77 -19.37
N THR A 185 -4.58 -4.28 -19.25
CA THR A 185 -4.26 -5.40 -18.35
C THR A 185 -3.89 -4.98 -16.93
N PHE A 186 -3.52 -3.71 -16.68
CA PHE A 186 -3.07 -3.24 -15.37
C PHE A 186 -4.08 -3.51 -14.26
N VAL A 187 -5.35 -3.08 -14.44
CA VAL A 187 -6.39 -3.27 -13.43
C VAL A 187 -6.70 -4.75 -13.20
N PRO A 188 -6.97 -5.58 -14.24
CA PRO A 188 -7.16 -7.02 -14.04
C PRO A 188 -5.97 -7.70 -13.35
N LEU A 189 -4.74 -7.37 -13.73
CA LEU A 189 -3.55 -7.96 -13.11
C LEU A 189 -3.50 -7.67 -11.61
N LEU A 190 -3.79 -6.43 -11.19
CA LEU A 190 -3.85 -6.10 -9.78
C LEU A 190 -5.01 -6.81 -9.07
N MET A 191 -6.21 -6.83 -9.66
CA MET A 191 -7.38 -7.46 -9.07
C MET A 191 -7.17 -8.97 -8.82
N PHE A 192 -6.57 -9.68 -9.77
CA PHE A 192 -6.42 -11.13 -9.68
C PHE A 192 -5.11 -11.57 -9.03
N PHE A 193 -4.02 -10.81 -9.13
CA PHE A 193 -2.70 -11.27 -8.69
C PHE A 193 -2.09 -10.50 -7.53
N ALA A 194 -2.46 -9.23 -7.30
CA ALA A 194 -1.84 -8.44 -6.23
C ALA A 194 -2.02 -9.10 -4.85
N ARG A 195 -3.17 -9.74 -4.63
CA ARG A 195 -3.46 -10.45 -3.37
C ARG A 195 -2.50 -11.60 -3.11
N PHE A 196 -2.26 -12.43 -4.13
CA PHE A 196 -1.31 -13.55 -4.03
C PHE A 196 0.12 -13.05 -3.85
N TYR A 197 0.49 -11.96 -4.52
CA TYR A 197 1.79 -11.33 -4.35
C TYR A 197 2.02 -10.85 -2.91
N MET A 198 1.07 -10.13 -2.32
CA MET A 198 1.15 -9.66 -0.92
C MET A 198 1.18 -10.83 0.08
N ALA A 199 0.41 -11.89 -0.18
CA ALA A 199 0.45 -13.11 0.64
C ALA A 199 1.82 -13.80 0.54
N PHE A 200 2.36 -13.95 -0.67
CA PHE A 200 3.70 -14.52 -0.88
C PHE A 200 4.77 -13.72 -0.13
N GLN A 201 4.75 -12.39 -0.23
CA GLN A 201 5.68 -11.51 0.47
C GLN A 201 5.58 -11.66 2.00
N THR A 202 4.36 -11.80 2.52
CA THR A 202 4.11 -12.08 3.94
C THR A 202 4.78 -13.38 4.37
N TYR A 203 4.56 -14.49 3.65
CA TYR A 203 5.18 -15.78 3.96
C TYR A 203 6.70 -15.73 3.79
N TYR A 204 7.19 -15.08 2.74
CA TYR A 204 8.61 -14.91 2.49
C TYR A 204 9.32 -14.22 3.67
N LEU A 205 8.73 -13.15 4.21
CA LEU A 205 9.26 -12.46 5.40
C LEU A 205 9.30 -13.38 6.64
N CYS A 206 8.27 -14.22 6.82
CA CYS A 206 8.22 -15.18 7.91
C CYS A 206 9.33 -16.23 7.79
N PHE A 207 9.51 -16.83 6.61
CA PHE A 207 10.46 -17.92 6.40
C PHE A 207 11.92 -17.47 6.29
N THR A 208 12.18 -16.26 5.78
CA THR A 208 13.56 -15.74 5.66
C THR A 208 14.10 -15.10 6.94
N GLY A 209 13.24 -14.88 7.95
CA GLY A 209 13.66 -14.23 9.19
C GLY A 209 14.02 -12.75 9.03
N LEU A 210 13.76 -12.13 7.86
CA LEU A 210 14.06 -10.73 7.59
C LEU A 210 13.36 -9.78 8.58
N HIS A 211 12.24 -10.21 9.17
CA HIS A 211 11.54 -9.48 10.23
C HIS A 211 12.38 -9.27 11.51
N LYS A 212 13.43 -10.09 11.74
CA LYS A 212 14.32 -9.97 12.90
C LYS A 212 15.38 -8.88 12.73
N LYS A 213 15.50 -8.30 11.53
CA LYS A 213 16.47 -7.24 11.19
C LYS A 213 15.84 -5.84 11.19
N VAL A 214 14.55 -5.74 11.51
CA VAL A 214 13.74 -4.52 11.58
C VAL A 214 13.41 -4.26 13.05
#